data_AF-A0A9W3C2W6-F1
#
_entry.id   AF-A0A9W3C2W6-F1
#
_cell.length_a   1.000
_cell.length_b   1.000
_cell.length_c   1.000
_cell.angle_alpha   90.00
_cell.angle_beta   90.00
_cell.angle_gamma   90.00
#
_symmetry.space_group_name_H-M   'P 1'
#
loop_
_entity.id
_entity.type
_entity.pdbx_description
1 polymer ?
#
loop_
_entity_poly.entity_id
_entity_poly.type
_entity_poly.pdbx_seq_one_letter_code
_entity_poly.pdbx_strand_id
1 'polypeptide(L)'
;MSGTDAGNTAKIAVWWDMKDCPVPEGIDAHRVRPSIEGGFRQLGYSGPVSIRAYGDHKQTPDHQLQALSSTGVAVVHIRSESTCAVMYMDMVKWREDNPPPATMMMITNQMLDVFHWDLARLQQRTTYNLFLAYSVQPRAVLYVHTRKEWLWEKLLLGTTAAVTSSSADTADDAVFHCKTCSLDCLSLKSFKEHLSTKKHALEEVLHPTPTQIISVTSKWGKNYAATPEYATAKIHVCWNMSECPIPDGYDARRVRPSLEGAFKELGYSGPVSITAYGDHKKTPKGHLEALSYTGIDVAHVIQEVIFSRMSRDLRNWGYDNPAPATMMIISDGAEYVFGDTIAREQQFNKYNLFWAYSFRPLKMSILLTSAEWLWDSLLAETRRHDFLRKCSGSSIERVGESAGMFYCKVCYSDFKILDEFIRHLWTLNHLCDEEDIRDRLRHNNNQRLLSLAASVFFLMISF
;
A
#
# COMPACT_ATOMS: atom_id res chain seq x y z
N MET A 1 -15.86 11.80 22.33
CA MET A 1 -14.48 12.15 21.98
C MET A 1 -14.26 11.68 20.56
N SER A 2 -13.85 12.59 19.66
CA SER A 2 -13.70 12.24 18.25
C SER A 2 -12.56 11.21 18.10
N GLY A 3 -12.61 10.32 17.11
CA GLY A 3 -11.54 9.32 16.89
C GLY A 3 -10.15 9.94 16.69
N THR A 4 -10.09 11.24 16.38
CA THR A 4 -8.87 12.04 16.24
C THR A 4 -8.18 12.33 17.58
N ASP A 5 -8.95 12.51 18.67
CA ASP A 5 -8.40 12.90 19.98
C ASP A 5 -7.68 11.72 20.66
N ALA A 6 -8.20 10.50 20.49
CA ALA A 6 -7.63 9.28 21.08
C ALA A 6 -6.28 8.88 20.46
N GLY A 7 -6.08 9.16 19.16
CA GLY A 7 -4.81 8.91 18.48
C GLY A 7 -3.69 9.87 18.88
N ASN A 8 -4.05 11.07 19.31
CA ASN A 8 -3.10 12.12 19.66
C ASN A 8 -2.50 11.95 21.06
N THR A 9 -3.20 11.26 21.97
CA THR A 9 -2.70 10.91 23.31
C THR A 9 -2.11 9.51 23.39
N ALA A 10 -2.13 8.74 22.29
CA ALA A 10 -1.65 7.36 22.24
C ALA A 10 -0.12 7.26 22.30
N LYS A 11 0.40 6.09 22.72
CA LYS A 11 1.84 5.82 22.79
C LYS A 11 2.53 6.09 21.45
N ILE A 12 3.71 6.71 21.54
CA ILE A 12 4.57 7.04 20.41
C ILE A 12 5.86 6.23 20.54
N ALA A 13 6.17 5.44 19.51
CA ALA A 13 7.43 4.72 19.41
C ALA A 13 8.27 5.27 18.26
N VAL A 14 9.53 5.58 18.55
CA VAL A 14 10.50 6.16 17.63
C VAL A 14 11.67 5.20 17.47
N TRP A 15 11.90 4.76 16.24
CA TRP A 15 13.06 3.96 15.86
C TRP A 15 14.01 4.79 15.03
N TRP A 16 15.22 4.96 15.53
CA TRP A 16 16.19 5.87 14.97
C TRP A 16 17.45 5.15 14.53
N ASP A 17 17.71 5.18 13.22
CA ASP A 17 18.96 4.75 12.62
C ASP A 17 20.01 5.87 12.74
N MET A 18 20.93 5.74 13.70
CA MET A 18 21.99 6.73 13.93
C MET A 18 23.07 6.73 12.85
N LYS A 19 23.16 5.67 12.04
CA LYS A 19 24.13 5.62 10.93
C LYS A 19 23.64 6.49 9.78
N ASP A 20 22.37 6.37 9.43
CA ASP A 20 21.78 7.14 8.32
C ASP A 20 21.41 8.57 8.73
N CYS A 21 21.01 8.76 9.99
CA CYS A 21 20.60 10.04 10.54
C CYS A 21 21.39 10.35 11.83
N PRO A 22 22.72 10.54 11.76
CA PRO A 22 23.51 10.91 12.95
C PRO A 22 23.02 12.25 13.50
N VAL A 23 23.35 12.56 14.77
CA VAL A 23 23.19 13.94 15.25
C VAL A 23 24.13 14.82 14.43
N PRO A 24 23.63 15.87 13.75
CA PRO A 24 24.47 16.75 12.95
C PRO A 24 25.56 17.42 13.77
N GLU A 25 26.68 17.74 13.11
CA GLU A 25 27.79 18.44 13.74
C GLU A 25 27.34 19.79 14.32
N GLY A 26 27.82 20.11 15.52
CA GLY A 26 27.44 21.34 16.24
C GLY A 26 26.09 21.30 16.95
N ILE A 27 25.30 20.22 16.82
CA ILE A 27 24.06 20.04 17.57
C ILE A 27 24.31 19.18 18.82
N ASP A 28 23.96 19.73 19.99
CA ASP A 28 23.97 18.97 21.24
C ASP A 28 22.93 17.83 21.22
N ALA A 29 23.38 16.60 21.47
CA ALA A 29 22.53 15.42 21.50
C ALA A 29 21.45 15.46 22.59
N HIS A 30 21.60 16.27 23.65
CA HIS A 30 20.50 16.52 24.61
C HIS A 30 19.25 17.10 23.95
N ARG A 31 19.39 17.72 22.77
CA ARG A 31 18.25 18.28 22.03
C ARG A 31 17.42 17.24 21.31
N VAL A 32 17.89 16.01 21.13
CA VAL A 32 17.20 14.98 20.32
C VAL A 32 15.79 14.70 20.83
N ARG A 33 15.65 14.24 22.08
CA ARG A 33 14.33 13.94 22.65
C ARG A 33 13.42 15.17 22.68
N PRO A 34 13.82 16.32 23.28
CA PRO A 34 12.95 17.49 23.34
C PRO A 34 12.48 17.99 21.97
N SER A 35 13.33 17.87 20.95
CA SER A 35 12.99 18.30 19.58
C SER A 35 11.98 17.37 18.92
N ILE A 36 12.14 16.05 19.09
CA ILE A 36 11.18 15.05 18.61
C ILE A 36 9.83 15.25 19.31
N GLU A 37 9.82 15.31 20.64
CA GLU A 37 8.61 15.51 21.44
C GLU A 37 7.91 16.83 21.11
N GLY A 38 8.67 17.90 20.89
CA GLY A 38 8.09 19.16 20.48
C GLY A 38 7.56 19.17 19.04
N GLY A 39 8.20 18.44 18.12
CA GLY A 39 7.68 18.21 16.77
C GLY A 39 6.33 17.51 16.79
N PHE A 40 6.16 16.51 17.65
CA PHE A 40 4.87 15.87 17.89
C PHE A 40 3.84 16.81 18.50
N ARG A 41 4.21 17.57 19.54
CA ARG A 41 3.31 18.54 20.21
C ARG A 41 2.80 19.62 19.27
N GLN A 42 3.64 20.12 18.34
CA GLN A 42 3.22 21.09 17.33
C GLN A 42 2.12 20.54 16.40
N LEU A 43 2.04 19.22 16.24
CA LEU A 43 1.00 18.54 15.46
C LEU A 43 -0.16 18.07 16.34
N GLY A 44 -0.17 18.39 17.63
CA GLY A 44 -1.21 18.01 18.59
C GLY A 44 -1.03 16.65 19.23
N TYR A 45 0.11 15.95 19.01
CA TYR A 45 0.39 14.67 19.64
C TYR A 45 1.08 14.87 20.99
N SER A 46 0.49 14.31 22.05
CA SER A 46 0.93 14.48 23.44
C SER A 46 1.08 13.16 24.20
N GLY A 47 1.01 12.01 23.51
CA GLY A 47 1.22 10.71 24.12
C GLY A 47 2.67 10.46 24.53
N PRO A 48 2.92 9.46 25.40
CA PRO A 48 4.27 9.15 25.89
C PRO A 48 5.18 8.68 24.76
N VAL A 49 6.40 9.21 24.71
CA VAL A 49 7.38 8.97 23.64
C VAL A 49 8.50 8.05 24.12
N SER A 50 8.62 6.90 23.47
CA SER A 50 9.76 5.99 23.60
C SER A 50 10.68 6.13 22.39
N ILE A 51 11.98 6.31 22.62
CA ILE A 51 12.97 6.54 21.56
C ILE A 51 14.09 5.51 21.70
N ARG A 52 14.36 4.78 20.63
CA ARG A 52 15.47 3.82 20.53
C ARG A 52 16.41 4.23 19.41
N ALA A 53 17.67 4.48 19.77
CA ALA A 53 18.73 4.87 18.87
C ALA A 53 19.59 3.64 18.53
N TYR A 54 19.51 3.18 17.29
CA TYR A 54 20.20 2.01 16.77
C TYR A 54 21.48 2.41 16.04
N GLY A 55 22.58 1.71 16.31
CA GLY A 55 23.80 1.86 15.54
C GLY A 55 24.98 1.05 16.07
N ASP A 56 26.08 1.08 15.31
CA ASP A 56 27.35 0.55 15.80
C ASP A 56 28.02 1.57 16.73
N HIS A 57 27.77 1.41 18.03
CA HIS A 57 28.29 2.29 19.07
C HIS A 57 29.72 2.05 19.53
N LYS A 58 30.51 1.22 18.83
CA LYS A 58 31.93 1.02 19.18
C LYS A 58 32.72 2.33 19.10
N GLN A 59 32.45 3.12 18.05
CA GLN A 59 33.15 4.38 17.77
C GLN A 59 32.32 5.63 18.05
N THR A 60 31.07 5.50 18.51
CA THR A 60 30.28 6.67 18.88
C THR A 60 30.92 7.40 20.08
N PRO A 61 31.09 8.73 20.04
CA PRO A 61 31.66 9.50 21.14
C PRO A 61 30.86 9.35 22.44
N ASP A 62 31.58 9.18 23.55
CA ASP A 62 30.98 8.94 24.87
C ASP A 62 30.06 10.08 25.33
N HIS A 63 30.44 11.34 25.08
CA HIS A 63 29.60 12.49 25.43
C HIS A 63 28.25 12.48 24.71
N GLN A 64 28.21 12.00 23.46
CA GLN A 64 26.99 11.90 22.68
C GLN A 64 26.08 10.80 23.24
N LEU A 65 26.65 9.63 23.53
CA LEU A 65 25.93 8.50 24.14
C LEU A 65 25.38 8.85 25.52
N GLN A 66 26.16 9.57 26.33
CA GLN A 66 25.75 10.06 27.65
C GLN A 66 24.61 11.08 27.55
N ALA A 67 24.70 12.03 26.62
CA ALA A 67 23.64 13.01 26.39
C ALA A 67 22.32 12.33 26.00
N LEU A 68 22.36 11.37 25.08
CA LEU A 68 21.19 10.59 24.67
C LEU A 68 20.57 9.83 25.85
N SER A 69 21.36 9.04 26.59
CA SER A 69 20.84 8.25 27.71
C SER A 69 20.31 9.11 28.86
N SER A 70 20.95 10.26 29.14
CA SER A 70 20.51 11.19 30.20
C SER A 70 19.15 11.81 29.92
N THR A 71 18.79 11.95 28.63
CA THR A 71 17.44 12.37 28.22
C THR A 71 16.49 11.19 28.10
N GLY A 72 16.89 9.97 28.44
CA GLY A 72 16.04 8.79 28.38
C GLY A 72 15.92 8.17 26.98
N VAL A 73 16.81 8.48 26.04
CA VAL A 73 16.89 7.76 24.76
C VAL A 73 17.62 6.44 25.00
N ALA A 74 16.99 5.32 24.67
CA ALA A 74 17.62 4.00 24.77
C ALA A 74 18.65 3.83 23.64
N VAL A 75 19.89 3.50 23.99
CA VAL A 75 21.00 3.31 23.05
C VAL A 75 21.13 1.82 22.76
N VAL A 76 21.00 1.44 21.48
CA VAL A 76 20.94 0.06 21.04
C VAL A 76 22.11 -0.25 20.13
N HIS A 77 23.12 -0.93 20.66
CA HIS A 77 24.25 -1.42 19.89
C HIS A 77 23.89 -2.65 19.06
N ILE A 78 24.26 -2.57 17.79
CA ILE A 78 24.07 -3.56 16.75
C ILE A 78 25.18 -3.40 15.71
N ARG A 79 25.42 -4.45 14.92
CA ARG A 79 26.26 -4.35 13.73
C ARG A 79 25.56 -3.50 12.66
N SER A 80 26.33 -2.65 11.98
CA SER A 80 25.81 -1.64 11.05
C SER A 80 24.93 -2.22 9.94
N GLU A 81 25.30 -3.39 9.40
CA GLU A 81 24.58 -4.12 8.35
C GLU A 81 23.24 -4.72 8.80
N SER A 82 23.02 -4.84 10.11
CA SER A 82 21.80 -5.41 10.70
C SER A 82 20.82 -4.34 11.18
N THR A 83 21.18 -3.06 11.08
CA THR A 83 20.39 -1.93 11.62
C THR A 83 18.95 -1.97 11.20
N CYS A 84 18.70 -1.98 9.89
CA CYS A 84 17.35 -1.99 9.36
C CYS A 84 16.55 -3.23 9.77
N ALA A 85 17.16 -4.42 9.70
CA ALA A 85 16.49 -5.67 10.01
C ALA A 85 16.12 -5.80 11.49
N VAL A 86 17.02 -5.42 12.40
CA VAL A 86 16.76 -5.43 13.85
C VAL A 86 15.77 -4.35 14.23
N MET A 87 15.90 -3.15 13.66
CA MET A 87 14.96 -2.04 13.86
C MET A 87 13.54 -2.45 13.43
N TYR A 88 13.41 -3.08 12.25
CA TYR A 88 12.15 -3.63 11.76
C TYR A 88 11.58 -4.70 12.70
N MET A 89 12.40 -5.65 13.16
CA MET A 89 11.98 -6.72 14.06
C MET A 89 11.47 -6.18 15.40
N ASP A 90 12.18 -5.24 16.01
CA ASP A 90 11.77 -4.61 17.26
C ASP A 90 10.47 -3.81 17.08
N MET A 91 10.31 -3.14 15.94
CA MET A 91 9.09 -2.44 15.57
C MET A 91 7.90 -3.40 15.40
N VAL A 92 8.11 -4.56 14.76
CA VAL A 92 7.07 -5.60 14.64
C VAL A 92 6.67 -6.12 16.02
N LYS A 93 7.63 -6.48 16.88
CA LYS A 93 7.37 -6.96 18.25
C LYS A 93 6.57 -5.93 19.05
N TRP A 94 6.95 -4.66 18.98
CA TRP A 94 6.27 -3.59 19.71
C TRP A 94 4.78 -3.48 19.37
N ARG A 95 4.39 -3.73 18.12
CA ARG A 95 2.99 -3.64 17.67
C ARG A 95 2.09 -4.71 18.26
N GLU A 96 2.65 -5.86 18.64
CA GLU A 96 1.89 -6.95 19.24
C GLU A 96 1.29 -6.51 20.58
N ASP A 97 2.05 -5.73 21.35
CA ASP A 97 1.65 -5.20 22.66
C ASP A 97 0.97 -3.82 22.58
N ASN A 98 1.00 -3.17 21.41
CA ASN A 98 0.52 -1.79 21.25
C ASN A 98 -0.35 -1.65 19.99
N PRO A 99 -1.54 -2.28 19.96
CA PRO A 99 -2.46 -2.16 18.83
C PRO A 99 -2.92 -0.70 18.62
N PRO A 100 -3.41 -0.34 17.42
CA PRO A 100 -3.94 1.00 17.19
C PRO A 100 -5.12 1.33 18.13
N PRO A 101 -5.31 2.60 18.53
CA PRO A 101 -4.54 3.78 18.11
C PRO A 101 -3.16 3.84 18.75
N ALA A 102 -2.13 3.99 17.92
CA ALA A 102 -0.73 4.14 18.32
C ALA A 102 0.04 4.88 17.23
N THR A 103 1.16 5.48 17.58
CA THR A 103 1.97 6.29 16.67
C THR A 103 3.37 5.72 16.55
N MET A 104 3.87 5.67 15.33
CA MET A 104 5.18 5.15 14.97
C MET A 104 5.96 6.20 14.18
N MET A 105 7.24 6.36 14.50
CA MET A 105 8.17 7.22 13.74
C MET A 105 9.43 6.47 13.37
N MET A 106 9.77 6.53 12.09
CA MET A 106 11.03 6.03 11.57
C MET A 106 11.97 7.21 11.33
N ILE A 107 13.21 7.12 11.80
CA ILE A 107 14.27 8.09 11.49
C ILE A 107 15.36 7.36 10.72
N THR A 108 15.35 7.45 9.40
CA THR A 108 16.21 6.66 8.50
C THR A 108 16.20 7.21 7.08
N ASN A 109 17.27 7.01 6.31
CA ASN A 109 17.26 7.26 4.86
C ASN A 109 16.80 6.03 4.07
N GLN A 110 16.68 4.85 4.71
CA GLN A 110 16.26 3.61 4.07
C GLN A 110 14.73 3.45 3.95
N MET A 111 13.92 4.46 4.27
CA MET A 111 12.45 4.32 4.26
C MET A 111 11.95 3.75 2.93
N LEU A 112 12.44 4.30 1.81
CA LEU A 112 12.05 3.90 0.46
C LEU A 112 12.46 2.46 0.14
N ASP A 113 13.70 2.06 0.46
CA ASP A 113 14.25 0.78 -0.01
C ASP A 113 13.86 -0.41 0.89
N VAL A 114 13.54 -0.14 2.15
CA VAL A 114 13.52 -1.16 3.21
C VAL A 114 12.16 -1.26 3.88
N PHE A 115 11.53 -0.13 4.22
CA PHE A 115 10.37 -0.12 5.12
C PHE A 115 9.05 0.16 4.41
N HIS A 116 9.06 0.97 3.34
CA HIS A 116 7.85 1.59 2.83
C HIS A 116 6.79 0.58 2.38
N TRP A 117 7.21 -0.58 1.86
CA TRP A 117 6.33 -1.54 1.23
C TRP A 117 5.49 -2.29 2.28
N ASP A 118 6.14 -2.82 3.31
CA ASP A 118 5.47 -3.56 4.36
C ASP A 118 4.66 -2.62 5.29
N LEU A 119 5.17 -1.40 5.53
CA LEU A 119 4.42 -0.38 6.28
C LEU A 119 3.17 0.10 5.53
N ALA A 120 3.26 0.27 4.21
CA ALA A 120 2.11 0.59 3.39
C ALA A 120 1.04 -0.51 3.44
N ARG A 121 1.44 -1.78 3.44
CA ARG A 121 0.49 -2.90 3.63
C ARG A 121 -0.11 -2.93 5.02
N LEU A 122 0.69 -2.73 6.06
CA LEU A 122 0.20 -2.61 7.44
C LEU A 122 -0.87 -1.51 7.55
N GLN A 123 -0.60 -0.34 6.97
CA GLN A 123 -1.49 0.82 7.03
C GLN A 123 -2.80 0.59 6.26
N GLN A 124 -2.89 -0.39 5.35
CA GLN A 124 -4.16 -0.75 4.70
C GLN A 124 -5.14 -1.44 5.67
N ARG A 125 -4.67 -2.09 6.76
CA ARG A 125 -5.54 -2.75 7.77
C ARG A 125 -5.63 -2.03 9.10
N THR A 126 -4.67 -1.17 9.38
CA THR A 126 -4.52 -0.56 10.71
C THR A 126 -4.61 0.96 10.64
N THR A 127 -4.81 1.58 11.79
CA THR A 127 -4.94 3.04 11.93
C THR A 127 -3.73 3.66 12.61
N TYR A 128 -2.56 3.00 12.56
CA TYR A 128 -1.32 3.58 13.06
C TYR A 128 -1.03 4.92 12.36
N ASN A 129 -0.64 5.92 13.14
CA ASN A 129 -0.10 7.15 12.59
C ASN A 129 1.40 6.95 12.34
N LEU A 130 1.84 7.13 11.10
CA LEU A 130 3.23 6.94 10.69
C LEU A 130 3.89 8.29 10.44
N PHE A 131 5.11 8.44 10.92
CA PHE A 131 5.93 9.63 10.79
C PHE A 131 7.32 9.25 10.27
N LEU A 132 7.95 10.18 9.56
CA LEU A 132 9.28 9.97 9.00
C LEU A 132 10.19 11.16 9.30
N ALA A 133 11.42 10.91 9.71
CA ALA A 133 12.50 11.87 9.55
C ALA A 133 13.63 11.24 8.76
N TYR A 134 14.31 12.05 7.97
CA TYR A 134 15.42 11.64 7.12
C TYR A 134 16.49 12.72 7.09
N SER A 135 17.74 12.34 6.86
CA SER A 135 18.81 13.30 6.57
C SER A 135 18.91 13.57 5.07
N VAL A 136 18.55 12.59 4.25
CA VAL A 136 18.49 12.70 2.78
C VAL A 136 17.07 12.38 2.33
N GLN A 137 16.46 13.31 1.60
CA GLN A 137 15.10 13.14 1.12
C GLN A 137 14.98 11.92 0.18
N PRO A 138 13.94 11.08 0.35
CA PRO A 138 13.65 10.02 -0.61
C PRO A 138 13.51 10.58 -2.03
N ARG A 139 14.17 9.93 -3.00
CA ARG A 139 14.17 10.35 -4.41
C ARG A 139 12.93 9.92 -5.19
N ALA A 140 12.11 9.03 -4.60
CA ALA A 140 10.87 8.54 -5.17
C ALA A 140 9.73 8.66 -4.16
N VAL A 141 8.50 8.64 -4.68
CA VAL A 141 7.28 8.67 -3.86
C VAL A 141 7.20 7.39 -3.03
N LEU A 142 6.86 7.54 -1.76
CA LEU A 142 6.65 6.42 -0.85
C LEU A 142 5.22 5.88 -0.99
N TYR A 143 5.06 4.55 -1.02
CA TYR A 143 3.73 3.93 -0.95
C TYR A 143 3.05 4.14 0.40
N VAL A 144 3.85 4.21 1.46
CA VAL A 144 3.37 4.43 2.82
C VAL A 144 3.05 5.90 3.02
N HIS A 145 1.87 6.17 3.55
CA HIS A 145 1.49 7.53 3.88
C HIS A 145 2.01 7.93 5.26
N THR A 146 2.75 9.04 5.30
CA THR A 146 3.27 9.68 6.50
C THR A 146 2.43 10.90 6.87
N ARG A 147 2.13 11.09 8.16
CA ARG A 147 1.40 12.26 8.69
C ARG A 147 2.22 13.54 8.58
N LYS A 148 3.53 13.41 8.81
CA LYS A 148 4.51 14.47 8.64
C LYS A 148 5.87 13.85 8.36
N GLU A 149 6.62 14.55 7.54
CA GLU A 149 8.03 14.28 7.27
C GLU A 149 8.88 15.46 7.75
N TRP A 150 10.05 15.16 8.30
CA TRP A 150 11.04 16.17 8.67
C TRP A 150 12.40 15.89 8.05
N LEU A 151 13.05 16.96 7.57
CA LEU A 151 14.51 16.94 7.45
C LEU A 151 15.09 16.91 8.87
N TRP A 152 15.90 15.90 9.15
CA TRP A 152 16.37 15.56 10.49
C TRP A 152 17.02 16.72 11.22
N GLU A 153 17.97 17.40 10.56
CA GLU A 153 18.63 18.58 11.10
C GLU A 153 17.65 19.71 11.45
N LYS A 154 16.67 19.96 10.57
CA LYS A 154 15.66 21.00 10.81
C LYS A 154 14.74 20.66 11.98
N LEU A 155 14.40 19.38 12.19
CA LEU A 155 13.64 18.95 13.35
C LEU A 155 14.40 19.26 14.65
N LEU A 156 15.70 18.98 14.68
CA LEU A 156 16.55 19.24 15.83
C LEU A 156 16.76 20.74 16.11
N LEU A 157 16.78 21.58 15.08
CA LEU A 157 16.97 23.02 15.22
C LEU A 157 15.67 23.78 15.52
N GLY A 158 14.55 23.39 14.90
CA GLY A 158 13.32 24.17 14.80
C GLY A 158 12.39 24.16 16.00
N THR A 159 12.68 23.37 17.04
CA THR A 159 11.78 23.18 18.17
C THR A 159 12.33 23.83 19.44
N THR A 160 12.31 25.16 19.49
CA THR A 160 12.80 26.00 20.61
C THR A 160 11.72 26.37 21.63
N ALA A 161 10.54 25.74 21.60
CA ALA A 161 9.54 25.96 22.64
C ALA A 161 9.99 25.30 23.94
N ALA A 162 10.46 26.12 24.88
CA ALA A 162 10.91 25.75 26.21
C ALA A 162 9.99 24.71 26.85
N VAL A 163 10.55 23.53 27.16
CA VAL A 163 9.92 22.54 28.03
C VAL A 163 10.72 22.52 29.31
N THR A 164 10.13 23.12 30.34
CA THR A 164 10.38 22.76 31.73
C THR A 164 10.16 21.26 31.88
N SER A 165 11.18 20.58 32.37
CA SER A 165 11.15 19.18 32.78
C SER A 165 9.94 18.89 33.68
N SER A 166 8.86 18.35 33.10
CA SER A 166 7.75 17.82 33.87
C SER A 166 7.79 16.29 33.85
N SER A 167 8.16 15.77 35.03
CA SER A 167 7.90 14.42 35.58
C SER A 167 8.15 13.21 34.67
N ALA A 168 9.22 12.52 35.01
CA ALA A 168 9.43 11.11 34.77
C ALA A 168 8.28 10.28 35.37
N ASP A 169 7.33 9.88 34.54
CA ASP A 169 6.37 8.82 34.88
C ASP A 169 6.12 7.94 33.65
N THR A 170 7.19 7.26 33.24
CA THR A 170 7.23 5.80 32.99
C THR A 170 8.71 5.43 33.01
N ALA A 171 9.22 5.14 34.20
CA ALA A 171 10.48 4.46 34.37
C ALA A 171 10.32 3.03 33.87
N ASP A 172 10.73 2.79 32.62
CA ASP A 172 11.16 1.48 32.15
C ASP A 172 12.34 1.72 31.19
N ASP A 173 13.54 1.67 31.79
CA ASP A 173 14.84 1.40 31.19
C ASP A 173 15.35 2.26 30.02
N ALA A 174 15.92 3.43 30.35
CA ALA A 174 16.94 4.06 29.51
C ALA A 174 18.29 3.36 29.73
N VAL A 175 18.42 2.21 29.10
CA VAL A 175 19.54 1.28 29.22
C VAL A 175 20.37 1.29 27.94
N PHE A 176 21.68 1.18 28.08
CA PHE A 176 22.55 0.82 26.97
C PHE A 176 22.36 -0.66 26.69
N HIS A 177 21.78 -1.01 25.54
CA HIS A 177 21.47 -2.38 25.19
C HIS A 177 22.39 -2.87 24.07
N CYS A 178 22.97 -4.06 24.22
CA CYS A 178 23.69 -4.76 23.17
C CYS A 178 22.82 -5.89 22.61
N LYS A 179 22.32 -5.74 21.37
CA LYS A 179 21.46 -6.76 20.74
C LYS A 179 22.21 -8.06 20.47
N THR A 180 23.48 -7.97 20.05
CA THR A 180 24.31 -9.14 19.77
C THR A 180 24.41 -10.05 20.99
N CYS A 181 24.66 -9.47 22.16
CA CYS A 181 24.85 -10.24 23.39
C CYS A 181 23.58 -10.37 24.24
N SER A 182 22.46 -9.79 23.81
CA SER A 182 21.22 -9.64 24.61
C SER A 182 21.52 -9.13 26.02
N LEU A 183 22.35 -8.08 26.13
CA LEU A 183 22.86 -7.56 27.39
C LEU A 183 22.44 -6.11 27.61
N ASP A 184 21.88 -5.87 28.79
CA ASP A 184 21.54 -4.55 29.31
C ASP A 184 22.64 -4.01 30.22
N CYS A 185 23.12 -2.81 29.91
CA CYS A 185 24.17 -2.10 30.63
C CYS A 185 23.60 -0.83 31.27
N LEU A 186 23.64 -0.78 32.60
CA LEU A 186 23.09 0.34 33.39
C LEU A 186 23.95 1.62 33.34
N SER A 187 25.16 1.56 32.78
CA SER A 187 26.07 2.70 32.67
C SER A 187 26.81 2.72 31.34
N LEU A 188 27.20 3.92 30.90
CA LEU A 188 28.04 4.09 29.71
C LEU A 188 29.38 3.36 29.86
N LYS A 189 29.97 3.41 31.06
CA LYS A 189 31.25 2.75 31.36
C LYS A 189 31.15 1.23 31.14
N SER A 190 30.19 0.57 31.79
CA SER A 190 29.99 -0.88 31.64
C SER A 190 29.67 -1.28 30.20
N PHE A 191 28.95 -0.42 29.47
CA PHE A 191 28.65 -0.63 28.07
C PHE A 191 29.90 -0.57 27.18
N LYS A 192 30.73 0.47 27.31
CA LYS A 192 31.98 0.60 26.53
C LYS A 192 32.97 -0.51 26.89
N GLU A 193 33.06 -0.88 28.16
CA GLU A 193 33.85 -2.03 28.62
C GLU A 193 33.36 -3.32 27.96
N HIS A 194 32.05 -3.57 27.96
CA HIS A 194 31.43 -4.73 27.30
C HIS A 194 31.77 -4.80 25.81
N LEU A 195 31.54 -3.72 25.06
CA LEU A 195 31.78 -3.66 23.61
C LEU A 195 33.28 -3.87 23.26
N SER A 196 34.18 -3.58 24.20
CA SER A 196 35.62 -3.78 24.04
C SER A 196 36.09 -5.21 24.35
N THR A 197 35.22 -6.07 24.88
CA THR A 197 35.61 -7.44 25.26
C THR A 197 35.82 -8.35 24.05
N LYS A 198 36.79 -9.26 24.14
CA LYS A 198 36.95 -10.36 23.17
C LYS A 198 35.69 -11.25 23.08
N LYS A 199 34.94 -11.38 24.17
CA LYS A 199 33.68 -12.12 24.21
C LYS A 199 32.64 -11.49 23.29
N HIS A 200 32.46 -10.17 23.36
CA HIS A 200 31.54 -9.46 22.47
C HIS A 200 31.95 -9.61 20.99
N ALA A 201 33.24 -9.41 20.67
CA ALA A 201 33.74 -9.60 19.32
C ALA A 201 33.54 -11.04 18.80
N LEU A 202 33.69 -12.05 19.66
CA LEU A 202 33.42 -13.44 19.31
C LEU A 202 31.92 -13.68 19.08
N GLU A 203 31.06 -13.12 19.93
CA GLU A 203 29.60 -13.24 19.80
C GLU A 203 29.10 -12.68 18.46
N GLU A 204 29.62 -11.53 18.05
CA GLU A 204 29.28 -10.94 16.74
C GLU A 204 29.63 -11.82 15.55
N VAL A 205 30.66 -12.66 15.68
CA VAL A 205 31.12 -13.57 14.63
C VAL A 205 30.34 -14.89 14.67
N LEU A 206 30.14 -15.47 15.85
CA LEU A 206 29.46 -16.75 16.02
C LEU A 206 27.94 -16.64 15.82
N HIS A 207 27.35 -15.50 16.21
CA HIS A 207 25.92 -15.26 16.22
C HIS A 207 25.59 -13.93 15.53
N PRO A 208 25.81 -13.83 14.20
CA PRO A 208 25.53 -12.60 13.48
C PRO A 208 24.04 -12.27 13.54
N THR A 209 23.73 -11.00 13.82
CA THR A 209 22.35 -10.50 13.78
C THR A 209 21.79 -10.56 12.36
N PRO A 210 20.47 -10.77 12.19
CA PRO A 210 19.85 -10.79 10.87
C PRO A 210 20.13 -9.51 10.08
N THR A 211 20.41 -9.64 8.79
CA THR A 211 20.58 -8.51 7.86
C THR A 211 19.41 -8.36 6.89
N GLN A 212 18.64 -9.44 6.70
CA GLN A 212 17.46 -9.45 5.84
C GLN A 212 16.19 -9.12 6.63
N ILE A 213 15.31 -8.32 6.04
CA ILE A 213 13.98 -8.05 6.59
C ILE A 213 13.03 -9.20 6.27
N ILE A 214 12.41 -9.73 7.32
CA ILE A 214 11.32 -10.69 7.21
C ILE A 214 10.01 -9.91 7.25
N SER A 215 9.52 -9.49 6.07
CA SER A 215 8.28 -8.72 5.96
C SER A 215 7.09 -9.54 6.45
N VAL A 216 6.45 -9.12 7.55
CA VAL A 216 5.39 -9.91 8.19
C VAL A 216 4.04 -9.81 7.47
N THR A 217 3.79 -8.73 6.73
CA THR A 217 2.56 -8.59 5.95
C THR A 217 2.60 -9.38 4.63
N SER A 218 3.74 -9.99 4.29
CA SER A 218 3.89 -10.85 3.10
C SER A 218 3.03 -12.11 3.17
N LYS A 219 2.72 -12.59 4.38
CA LYS A 219 1.88 -13.77 4.60
C LYS A 219 0.40 -13.43 4.74
N TRP A 220 0.01 -12.15 4.71
CA TRP A 220 -1.41 -11.78 4.70
C TRP A 220 -2.03 -12.40 3.44
N GLY A 221 -2.92 -13.37 3.70
CA GLY A 221 -3.37 -14.43 2.84
C GLY A 221 -4.32 -14.01 1.73
N LYS A 222 -4.70 -15.01 0.94
CA LYS A 222 -5.23 -14.80 -0.40
C LYS A 222 -6.75 -14.74 -0.46
N ASN A 223 -7.48 -15.42 0.44
CA ASN A 223 -8.95 -15.42 0.51
C ASN A 223 -9.41 -15.46 1.98
N TYR A 224 -10.03 -14.38 2.43
CA TYR A 224 -10.57 -14.21 3.77
C TYR A 224 -12.09 -14.16 3.74
N ALA A 225 -12.72 -14.81 4.73
CA ALA A 225 -14.14 -14.64 4.97
C ALA A 225 -14.47 -13.16 5.21
N ALA A 226 -15.63 -12.72 4.76
CA ALA A 226 -16.12 -11.38 4.95
C ALA A 226 -16.19 -11.05 6.45
N THR A 227 -15.63 -9.91 6.83
CA THR A 227 -15.92 -9.35 8.15
C THR A 227 -17.36 -8.83 8.15
N PRO A 228 -18.01 -8.70 9.33
CA PRO A 228 -19.39 -8.20 9.41
C PRO A 228 -19.60 -6.86 8.69
N GLU A 229 -18.59 -6.00 8.70
CA GLU A 229 -18.58 -4.68 8.04
C GLU A 229 -18.72 -4.78 6.51
N TYR A 230 -18.05 -5.76 5.88
CA TYR A 230 -18.05 -5.90 4.42
C TYR A 230 -19.02 -6.94 3.88
N ALA A 231 -19.58 -7.80 4.75
CA ALA A 231 -20.43 -8.92 4.34
C ALA A 231 -21.66 -8.52 3.50
N THR A 232 -22.22 -7.33 3.75
CA THR A 232 -23.36 -6.78 3.00
C THR A 232 -23.04 -5.49 2.25
N ALA A 233 -21.78 -5.07 2.26
CA ALA A 233 -21.31 -3.86 1.61
C ALA A 233 -21.36 -3.98 0.09
N LYS A 234 -21.53 -2.84 -0.60
CA LYS A 234 -21.54 -2.81 -2.07
C LYS A 234 -20.22 -3.32 -2.64
N ILE A 235 -20.31 -4.04 -3.75
CA ILE A 235 -19.18 -4.58 -4.49
C ILE A 235 -19.18 -3.99 -5.90
N HIS A 236 -18.05 -3.46 -6.34
CA HIS A 236 -17.87 -3.03 -7.73
C HIS A 236 -16.71 -3.75 -8.39
N VAL A 237 -16.98 -4.33 -9.56
CA VAL A 237 -16.03 -5.11 -10.34
C VAL A 237 -15.66 -4.33 -11.60
N CYS A 238 -14.39 -3.94 -11.69
CA CYS A 238 -13.77 -3.38 -12.90
C CYS A 238 -13.02 -4.49 -13.63
N TRP A 239 -13.53 -4.91 -14.79
CA TRP A 239 -13.01 -6.06 -15.52
C TRP A 239 -12.37 -5.66 -16.84
N ASN A 240 -11.06 -5.88 -16.99
CA ASN A 240 -10.34 -5.73 -18.25
C ASN A 240 -10.50 -6.99 -19.11
N MET A 241 -11.41 -6.96 -20.08
CA MET A 241 -11.67 -8.08 -20.98
C MET A 241 -10.52 -8.37 -21.95
N SER A 242 -9.60 -7.42 -22.17
CA SER A 242 -8.43 -7.66 -23.04
C SER A 242 -7.41 -8.58 -22.37
N GLU A 243 -7.27 -8.50 -21.04
CA GLU A 243 -6.32 -9.31 -20.27
C GLU A 243 -6.97 -10.58 -19.70
N CYS A 244 -8.23 -10.50 -19.30
CA CYS A 244 -9.01 -11.64 -18.80
C CYS A 244 -10.22 -11.87 -19.71
N PRO A 245 -10.03 -12.37 -20.94
CA PRO A 245 -11.13 -12.56 -21.89
C PRO A 245 -12.07 -13.68 -21.46
N ILE A 246 -13.28 -13.68 -22.01
CA ILE A 246 -14.19 -14.82 -21.88
C ILE A 246 -13.56 -16.01 -22.64
N PRO A 247 -13.32 -17.17 -22.00
CA PRO A 247 -12.74 -18.32 -22.68
C PRO A 247 -13.61 -18.82 -23.82
N ASP A 248 -12.98 -19.40 -24.85
CA ASP A 248 -13.69 -19.97 -25.99
C ASP A 248 -14.71 -21.03 -25.57
N GLY A 249 -15.93 -20.91 -26.10
CA GLY A 249 -17.04 -21.81 -25.77
C GLY A 249 -17.64 -21.62 -24.38
N TYR A 250 -17.18 -20.63 -23.61
CA TYR A 250 -17.81 -20.26 -22.34
C TYR A 250 -19.06 -19.40 -22.57
N ASP A 251 -20.17 -19.72 -21.90
CA ASP A 251 -21.38 -18.91 -21.96
C ASP A 251 -21.20 -17.62 -21.14
N ALA A 252 -21.08 -16.49 -21.83
CA ALA A 252 -20.89 -15.16 -21.23
C ALA A 252 -21.94 -14.80 -20.17
N ARG A 253 -23.16 -15.37 -20.23
CA ARG A 253 -24.20 -15.16 -19.20
C ARG A 253 -23.83 -15.74 -17.84
N ARG A 254 -22.79 -16.57 -17.77
CA ARG A 254 -22.33 -17.20 -16.53
C ARG A 254 -21.31 -16.36 -15.77
N VAL A 255 -20.74 -15.31 -16.38
CA VAL A 255 -19.71 -14.49 -15.75
C VAL A 255 -20.20 -13.87 -14.43
N ARG A 256 -21.34 -13.15 -14.43
CA ARG A 256 -21.90 -12.56 -13.20
C ARG A 256 -22.21 -13.64 -12.14
N PRO A 257 -22.96 -14.72 -12.44
CA PRO A 257 -23.21 -15.79 -11.47
C PRO A 257 -21.93 -16.44 -10.91
N SER A 258 -20.89 -16.60 -11.72
CA SER A 258 -19.59 -17.12 -11.28
C SER A 258 -18.94 -16.18 -10.25
N LEU A 259 -18.91 -14.88 -10.52
CA LEU A 259 -18.35 -13.87 -9.61
C LEU A 259 -19.14 -13.80 -8.29
N GLU A 260 -20.47 -13.66 -8.39
CA GLU A 260 -21.35 -13.60 -7.22
C GLU A 260 -21.31 -14.88 -6.38
N GLY A 261 -21.15 -16.05 -7.03
CA GLY A 261 -20.94 -17.33 -6.36
C GLY A 261 -19.66 -17.34 -5.53
N ALA A 262 -18.53 -16.96 -6.13
CA ALA A 262 -17.24 -16.88 -5.44
C ALA A 262 -17.25 -15.89 -4.26
N PHE A 263 -17.94 -14.75 -4.40
CA PHE A 263 -18.11 -13.79 -3.31
C PHE A 263 -18.92 -14.41 -2.16
N LYS A 264 -20.01 -15.10 -2.48
CA LYS A 264 -20.89 -15.75 -1.50
C LYS A 264 -20.20 -16.86 -0.72
N GLU A 265 -19.31 -17.63 -1.35
CA GLU A 265 -18.50 -18.64 -0.67
C GLU A 265 -17.60 -18.03 0.42
N LEU A 266 -17.15 -16.79 0.21
CA LEU A 266 -16.40 -16.03 1.20
C LEU A 266 -17.31 -15.22 2.15
N GLY A 267 -18.64 -15.36 2.08
CA GLY A 267 -19.58 -14.68 2.97
C GLY A 267 -19.97 -13.26 2.56
N TYR A 268 -19.64 -12.84 1.34
CA TYR A 268 -20.07 -11.55 0.79
C TYR A 268 -21.41 -11.72 0.06
N SER A 269 -22.37 -10.86 0.40
CA SER A 269 -23.75 -10.91 -0.08
C SER A 269 -24.31 -9.54 -0.46
N GLY A 270 -23.46 -8.51 -0.46
CA GLY A 270 -23.86 -7.16 -0.82
C GLY A 270 -24.13 -6.97 -2.32
N PRO A 271 -24.75 -5.84 -2.71
CA PRO A 271 -25.09 -5.58 -4.11
C PRO A 271 -23.85 -5.53 -5.01
N VAL A 272 -23.90 -6.21 -6.16
CA VAL A 272 -22.78 -6.31 -7.11
C VAL A 272 -23.05 -5.53 -8.39
N SER A 273 -22.16 -4.59 -8.68
CA SER A 273 -22.06 -3.88 -9.97
C SER A 273 -20.81 -4.33 -10.71
N ILE A 274 -20.92 -4.53 -12.03
CA ILE A 274 -19.83 -5.06 -12.86
C ILE A 274 -19.75 -4.22 -14.13
N THR A 275 -18.55 -3.75 -14.46
CA THR A 275 -18.25 -3.06 -15.71
C THR A 275 -17.12 -3.77 -16.44
N ALA A 276 -17.42 -4.25 -17.64
CA ALA A 276 -16.51 -4.93 -18.54
C ALA A 276 -15.90 -3.92 -19.52
N TYR A 277 -14.60 -3.70 -19.44
CA TYR A 277 -13.84 -2.77 -20.25
C TYR A 277 -13.12 -3.51 -21.37
N GLY A 278 -13.16 -2.97 -22.58
CA GLY A 278 -12.36 -3.49 -23.69
C GLY A 278 -12.59 -2.78 -25.01
N ASP A 279 -11.78 -3.13 -26.00
CA ASP A 279 -12.01 -2.72 -27.39
C ASP A 279 -13.15 -3.56 -27.99
N HIS A 280 -14.39 -3.14 -27.72
CA HIS A 280 -15.58 -3.87 -28.13
C HIS A 280 -15.89 -3.85 -29.63
N LYS A 281 -15.05 -3.21 -30.47
CA LYS A 281 -15.10 -3.45 -31.93
C LYS A 281 -14.70 -4.89 -32.28
N LYS A 282 -13.91 -5.54 -31.42
CA LYS A 282 -13.41 -6.91 -31.59
C LYS A 282 -14.23 -7.95 -30.82
N THR A 283 -15.15 -7.51 -29.96
CA THR A 283 -15.96 -8.43 -29.14
C THR A 283 -17.16 -8.93 -29.95
N PRO A 284 -17.43 -10.25 -30.00
CA PRO A 284 -18.61 -10.78 -30.68
C PRO A 284 -19.91 -10.18 -30.12
N LYS A 285 -20.83 -9.79 -31.01
CA LYS A 285 -22.14 -9.22 -30.63
C LYS A 285 -22.86 -10.06 -29.58
N GLY A 286 -22.90 -11.38 -29.77
CA GLY A 286 -23.56 -12.30 -28.83
C GLY A 286 -22.95 -12.29 -27.42
N HIS A 287 -21.66 -12.00 -27.27
CA HIS A 287 -21.06 -11.80 -25.94
C HIS A 287 -21.53 -10.50 -25.31
N LEU A 288 -21.59 -9.40 -26.08
CA LEU A 288 -22.08 -8.11 -25.58
C LEU A 288 -23.57 -8.19 -25.16
N GLU A 289 -24.39 -8.87 -25.96
CA GLU A 289 -25.79 -9.17 -25.62
C GLU A 289 -25.90 -9.98 -24.33
N ALA A 290 -25.13 -11.07 -24.23
CA ALA A 290 -25.15 -11.95 -23.06
C ALA A 290 -24.71 -11.25 -21.78
N LEU A 291 -23.64 -10.45 -21.83
CA LEU A 291 -23.15 -9.66 -20.69
C LEU A 291 -24.24 -8.68 -20.23
N SER A 292 -24.76 -7.87 -21.16
CA SER A 292 -25.76 -6.86 -20.83
C SER A 292 -27.09 -7.45 -20.36
N TYR A 293 -27.50 -8.60 -20.90
CA TYR A 293 -28.67 -9.36 -20.44
C TYR A 293 -28.56 -9.75 -18.97
N THR A 294 -27.33 -10.03 -18.50
CA THR A 294 -27.06 -10.31 -17.09
C THR A 294 -26.81 -9.05 -16.26
N GLY A 295 -27.04 -7.85 -16.80
CA GLY A 295 -26.80 -6.60 -16.10
C GLY A 295 -25.33 -6.25 -15.91
N ILE A 296 -24.43 -6.80 -16.72
CA ILE A 296 -23.03 -6.36 -16.75
C ILE A 296 -22.95 -5.16 -17.70
N ASP A 297 -22.45 -4.04 -17.20
CA ASP A 297 -22.20 -2.87 -18.02
C ASP A 297 -21.00 -3.10 -18.95
N VAL A 298 -21.08 -2.58 -20.16
CA VAL A 298 -20.06 -2.75 -21.21
C VAL A 298 -19.44 -1.38 -21.52
N ALA A 299 -18.14 -1.23 -21.31
CA ALA A 299 -17.42 0.03 -21.49
C ALA A 299 -16.39 -0.10 -22.61
N HIS A 300 -16.74 0.40 -23.80
CA HIS A 300 -15.81 0.47 -24.92
C HIS A 300 -14.70 1.46 -24.63
N VAL A 301 -13.46 1.00 -24.78
CA VAL A 301 -12.24 1.77 -24.59
C VAL A 301 -11.13 1.19 -25.45
N ILE A 302 -10.25 2.05 -25.97
CA ILE A 302 -9.06 1.60 -26.70
C ILE A 302 -7.95 1.17 -25.74
N GLN A 303 -7.12 0.23 -26.18
CA GLN A 303 -6.10 -0.42 -25.36
C GLN A 303 -5.13 0.59 -24.72
N GLU A 304 -4.80 1.67 -25.43
CA GLU A 304 -3.84 2.67 -25.02
C GLU A 304 -4.28 3.48 -23.78
N VAL A 305 -5.58 3.50 -23.48
CA VAL A 305 -6.14 4.27 -22.34
C VAL A 305 -7.00 3.44 -21.40
N ILE A 306 -7.15 2.13 -21.61
CA ILE A 306 -8.03 1.25 -20.80
C ILE A 306 -7.81 1.42 -19.30
N PHE A 307 -6.55 1.34 -18.84
CA PHE A 307 -6.26 1.49 -17.43
C PHE A 307 -6.59 2.88 -16.88
N SER A 308 -6.31 3.95 -17.64
CA SER A 308 -6.64 5.31 -17.20
C SER A 308 -8.15 5.50 -17.02
N ARG A 309 -8.97 4.86 -17.87
CA ARG A 309 -10.43 4.89 -17.78
C ARG A 309 -10.92 4.07 -16.59
N MET A 310 -10.41 2.84 -16.42
CA MET A 310 -10.70 2.01 -15.26
C MET A 310 -10.34 2.70 -13.94
N SER A 311 -9.15 3.31 -13.84
CA SER A 311 -8.71 4.03 -12.63
C SER A 311 -9.64 5.19 -12.28
N ARG A 312 -10.07 5.95 -13.29
CA ARG A 312 -10.99 7.06 -13.08
C ARG A 312 -12.36 6.57 -12.61
N ASP A 313 -12.90 5.55 -13.25
CA ASP A 313 -14.22 5.03 -12.92
C ASP A 313 -14.22 4.37 -11.52
N LEU A 314 -13.16 3.63 -11.18
CA LEU A 314 -12.99 3.07 -9.83
C LEU A 314 -12.92 4.16 -8.75
N ARG A 315 -12.20 5.26 -9.02
CA ARG A 315 -12.09 6.41 -8.11
C ARG A 315 -13.44 7.11 -7.93
N ASN A 316 -14.14 7.38 -9.03
CA ASN A 316 -15.46 8.01 -9.01
C ASN A 316 -16.45 7.14 -8.21
N TRP A 317 -16.47 5.84 -8.49
CA TRP A 317 -17.31 4.90 -7.75
C TRP A 317 -16.99 4.91 -6.25
N GLY A 318 -15.69 4.96 -5.88
CA GLY A 318 -15.28 5.10 -4.48
C GLY A 318 -15.82 6.37 -3.82
N TYR A 319 -15.75 7.52 -4.49
CA TYR A 319 -16.31 8.76 -3.93
C TYR A 319 -17.81 8.67 -3.65
N ASP A 320 -18.56 8.00 -4.53
CA ASP A 320 -20.00 7.81 -4.38
C ASP A 320 -20.36 6.69 -3.37
N ASN A 321 -19.39 5.84 -3.01
CA ASN A 321 -19.60 4.66 -2.18
C ASN A 321 -18.48 4.55 -1.12
N PRO A 322 -18.47 5.43 -0.09
CA PRO A 322 -17.48 5.37 0.97
C PRO A 322 -17.51 4.02 1.71
N ALA A 323 -16.41 3.66 2.35
CA ALA A 323 -16.33 2.41 3.10
C ALA A 323 -17.39 2.32 4.24
N PRO A 324 -17.92 1.12 4.53
CA PRO A 324 -17.50 -0.17 4.01
C PRO A 324 -18.01 -0.42 2.58
N ALA A 325 -17.07 -0.71 1.68
CA ALA A 325 -17.32 -1.05 0.28
C ALA A 325 -16.16 -1.92 -0.23
N THR A 326 -16.46 -2.81 -1.19
CA THR A 326 -15.48 -3.71 -1.79
C THR A 326 -15.26 -3.36 -3.26
N MET A 327 -14.01 -3.19 -3.64
CA MET A 327 -13.60 -3.05 -5.03
C MET A 327 -13.00 -4.36 -5.51
N MET A 328 -13.30 -4.76 -6.75
CA MET A 328 -12.63 -5.87 -7.43
C MET A 328 -12.03 -5.39 -8.73
N ILE A 329 -10.78 -5.78 -8.97
CA ILE A 329 -10.10 -5.54 -10.24
C ILE A 329 -9.88 -6.89 -10.89
N ILE A 330 -10.23 -7.02 -12.17
CA ILE A 330 -9.91 -8.20 -12.98
C ILE A 330 -8.97 -7.76 -14.08
N SER A 331 -7.67 -7.94 -13.86
CA SER A 331 -6.60 -7.44 -14.73
C SER A 331 -5.23 -7.98 -14.28
N ASP A 332 -4.37 -8.31 -15.24
CA ASP A 332 -3.00 -8.73 -14.98
C ASP A 332 -2.10 -7.54 -14.64
N GLY A 333 -2.37 -6.38 -15.24
CA GLY A 333 -1.63 -5.14 -15.05
C GLY A 333 -1.96 -4.36 -13.77
N ALA A 334 -2.88 -4.84 -12.93
CA ALA A 334 -3.43 -4.04 -11.82
C ALA A 334 -2.37 -3.53 -10.85
N GLU A 335 -1.37 -4.34 -10.48
CA GLU A 335 -0.28 -3.91 -9.60
C GLU A 335 0.56 -2.79 -10.23
N TYR A 336 0.93 -2.95 -11.50
CA TYR A 336 1.82 -2.01 -12.17
C TYR A 336 1.15 -0.67 -12.46
N VAL A 337 -0.15 -0.68 -12.74
CA VAL A 337 -0.86 0.52 -13.17
C VAL A 337 -1.64 1.18 -12.03
N PHE A 338 -2.13 0.38 -11.09
CA PHE A 338 -2.97 0.87 -9.99
C PHE A 338 -2.35 0.72 -8.60
N GLY A 339 -1.22 0.01 -8.46
CA GLY A 339 -0.61 -0.35 -7.18
C GLY A 339 -0.53 0.81 -6.18
N ASP A 340 0.13 1.91 -6.57
CA ASP A 340 0.27 3.10 -5.71
C ASP A 340 -1.09 3.71 -5.35
N THR A 341 -1.91 3.99 -6.36
CA THR A 341 -3.16 4.73 -6.15
C THR A 341 -4.13 3.93 -5.29
N ILE A 342 -4.31 2.65 -5.57
CA ILE A 342 -5.27 1.82 -4.82
C ILE A 342 -4.75 1.46 -3.44
N ALA A 343 -3.45 1.21 -3.26
CA ALA A 343 -2.88 1.04 -1.93
C ALA A 343 -3.14 2.29 -1.07
N ARG A 344 -2.99 3.48 -1.66
CA ARG A 344 -3.23 4.74 -0.98
C ARG A 344 -4.71 4.95 -0.65
N GLU A 345 -5.61 4.61 -1.57
CA GLU A 345 -7.06 4.59 -1.29
C GLU A 345 -7.41 3.64 -0.15
N GLN A 346 -6.83 2.44 -0.11
CA GLN A 346 -7.03 1.50 1.01
C GLN A 346 -6.48 2.04 2.33
N GLN A 347 -5.34 2.74 2.33
CA GLN A 347 -4.77 3.32 3.55
C GLN A 347 -5.70 4.38 4.16
N PHE A 348 -6.32 5.22 3.33
CA PHE A 348 -7.18 6.32 3.78
C PHE A 348 -8.62 5.92 4.01
N ASN A 349 -9.21 5.26 3.01
CA ASN A 349 -10.64 4.99 2.96
C ASN A 349 -10.98 3.57 3.41
N LYS A 350 -9.97 2.73 3.69
CA LYS A 350 -10.14 1.37 4.21
C LYS A 350 -10.95 0.43 3.32
N TYR A 351 -11.11 0.72 2.03
CA TYR A 351 -11.80 -0.18 1.10
C TYR A 351 -11.29 -1.62 1.18
N ASN A 352 -12.23 -2.55 1.05
CA ASN A 352 -11.88 -3.95 0.85
C ASN A 352 -11.53 -4.19 -0.62
N LEU A 353 -10.51 -5.01 -0.89
CA LEU A 353 -10.04 -5.25 -2.26
C LEU A 353 -10.06 -6.73 -2.62
N PHE A 354 -10.62 -7.03 -3.79
CA PHE A 354 -10.50 -8.30 -4.49
C PHE A 354 -9.66 -8.13 -5.75
N TRP A 355 -8.95 -9.18 -6.15
CA TRP A 355 -8.19 -9.19 -7.38
C TRP A 355 -8.35 -10.51 -8.13
N ALA A 356 -8.66 -10.44 -9.42
CA ALA A 356 -8.53 -11.58 -10.31
C ALA A 356 -7.59 -11.26 -11.47
N TYR A 357 -6.92 -12.30 -11.95
CA TYR A 357 -5.89 -12.21 -12.98
C TYR A 357 -5.84 -13.52 -13.78
N SER A 358 -5.34 -13.47 -15.01
CA SER A 358 -5.13 -14.63 -15.86
C SER A 358 -3.95 -15.49 -15.37
N PHE A 359 -2.93 -14.87 -14.78
CA PHE A 359 -1.80 -15.57 -14.16
C PHE A 359 -1.40 -14.93 -12.83
N ARG A 360 -0.92 -15.76 -11.90
CA ARG A 360 -0.49 -15.30 -10.58
C ARG A 360 0.76 -14.41 -10.68
N PRO A 361 0.76 -13.20 -10.09
CA PRO A 361 1.96 -12.38 -10.00
C PRO A 361 3.12 -13.12 -9.33
N LEU A 362 4.32 -13.00 -9.87
CA LEU A 362 5.53 -13.65 -9.35
C LEU A 362 6.05 -13.00 -8.06
N LYS A 363 5.76 -11.72 -7.88
CA LYS A 363 6.15 -10.94 -6.70
C LYS A 363 4.91 -10.60 -5.90
N MET A 364 5.10 -10.48 -4.59
CA MET A 364 4.05 -9.99 -3.70
C MET A 364 3.71 -8.53 -4.04
N SER A 365 2.43 -8.21 -4.06
CA SER A 365 1.90 -6.90 -4.42
C SER A 365 1.81 -5.96 -3.21
N ILE A 366 1.96 -4.65 -3.44
CA ILE A 366 1.68 -3.64 -2.42
C ILE A 366 0.20 -3.58 -2.04
N LEU A 367 -0.67 -3.97 -2.97
CA LEU A 367 -2.11 -4.06 -2.76
C LEU A 367 -2.41 -5.18 -1.77
N LEU A 368 -3.17 -4.85 -0.73
CA LEU A 368 -3.61 -5.83 0.23
C LEU A 368 -5.00 -6.33 -0.12
N THR A 369 -5.06 -7.48 -0.78
CA THR A 369 -6.31 -8.13 -1.14
C THR A 369 -6.90 -8.92 0.02
N SER A 370 -8.22 -8.91 0.14
CA SER A 370 -8.95 -9.88 0.96
C SER A 370 -9.30 -11.15 0.20
N ALA A 371 -9.37 -11.09 -1.13
CA ALA A 371 -9.60 -12.25 -1.96
C ALA A 371 -8.87 -12.16 -3.31
N GLU A 372 -8.36 -13.29 -3.80
CA GLU A 372 -7.66 -13.45 -5.06
C GLU A 372 -8.14 -14.70 -5.82
N TRP A 373 -8.28 -14.56 -7.14
CA TRP A 373 -8.60 -15.69 -8.01
C TRP A 373 -7.81 -15.70 -9.31
N LEU A 374 -7.53 -16.91 -9.81
CA LEU A 374 -7.26 -17.08 -11.24
C LEU A 374 -8.58 -16.95 -12.00
N TRP A 375 -8.57 -16.15 -13.06
CA TRP A 375 -9.76 -15.87 -13.87
C TRP A 375 -10.43 -17.16 -14.37
N ASP A 376 -9.66 -18.10 -14.91
CA ASP A 376 -10.20 -19.38 -15.38
C ASP A 376 -10.84 -20.21 -14.26
N SER A 377 -10.36 -20.07 -13.02
CA SER A 377 -10.92 -20.80 -11.87
C SER A 377 -12.30 -20.25 -11.49
N LEU A 378 -12.49 -18.92 -11.52
CA LEU A 378 -13.80 -18.28 -11.30
C LEU A 378 -14.84 -18.78 -12.31
N LEU A 379 -14.42 -18.96 -13.56
CA LEU A 379 -15.31 -19.42 -14.62
C LEU A 379 -15.51 -20.96 -14.60
N ALA A 380 -14.58 -21.73 -14.04
CA ALA A 380 -14.66 -23.19 -13.98
C ALA A 380 -15.58 -23.73 -12.87
N GLU A 381 -15.68 -23.07 -11.71
CA GLU A 381 -16.44 -23.56 -10.53
C GLU A 381 -17.91 -23.83 -10.85
N THR A 382 -18.51 -23.06 -11.75
CA THR A 382 -19.90 -23.26 -12.12
C THR A 382 -20.12 -24.53 -12.98
N ARG A 383 -19.08 -25.11 -13.59
CA ARG A 383 -19.19 -26.43 -14.28
C ARG A 383 -19.46 -27.58 -13.29
N ARG A 384 -19.01 -27.47 -12.03
CA ARG A 384 -19.24 -28.52 -11.01
C ARG A 384 -20.67 -28.49 -10.47
N HIS A 385 -21.25 -27.31 -10.27
CA HIS A 385 -22.64 -27.19 -9.84
C HIS A 385 -23.65 -27.66 -10.90
N ASP A 386 -23.30 -27.61 -12.19
CA ASP A 386 -24.15 -28.14 -13.29
C ASP A 386 -24.25 -29.67 -13.30
N PHE A 387 -23.23 -30.39 -12.83
CA PHE A 387 -23.33 -31.85 -12.69
C PHE A 387 -24.40 -32.24 -11.64
N LEU A 388 -24.65 -31.36 -10.66
CA LEU A 388 -25.68 -31.56 -9.64
C LEU A 388 -27.04 -30.95 -10.05
N ARG A 389 -27.06 -29.89 -10.87
CA ARG A 389 -28.28 -29.17 -11.26
C ARG A 389 -28.96 -29.71 -12.52
N LYS A 390 -28.27 -30.51 -13.35
CA LYS A 390 -28.89 -31.22 -14.51
C LYS A 390 -30.03 -32.19 -14.13
N CYS A 391 -30.33 -32.38 -12.84
CA CYS A 391 -31.51 -33.11 -12.35
C CYS A 391 -32.78 -32.26 -12.19
N SER A 392 -32.80 -30.98 -12.59
CA SER A 392 -34.04 -30.18 -12.55
C SER A 392 -34.12 -29.23 -13.74
N GLY A 393 -34.93 -29.61 -14.72
CA GLY A 393 -35.20 -28.82 -15.91
C GLY A 393 -36.05 -27.59 -15.59
N SER A 394 -35.64 -26.44 -16.11
CA SER A 394 -36.56 -25.34 -16.38
C SER A 394 -36.04 -24.56 -17.59
N SER A 395 -36.93 -24.42 -18.56
CA SER A 395 -36.84 -23.61 -19.76
C SER A 395 -36.73 -22.12 -19.42
N ILE A 396 -35.89 -21.40 -20.16
CA ILE A 396 -35.80 -19.94 -20.07
C ILE A 396 -36.65 -19.35 -21.20
N GLU A 397 -37.76 -18.70 -20.84
CA GLU A 397 -38.61 -17.90 -21.72
C GLU A 397 -38.17 -16.43 -21.74
N ARG A 398 -38.20 -15.88 -22.98
CA ARG A 398 -38.37 -14.48 -23.43
C ARG A 398 -37.26 -13.43 -23.23
N VAL A 399 -37.06 -12.70 -24.33
CA VAL A 399 -36.24 -11.50 -24.54
C VAL A 399 -36.80 -10.35 -23.70
N GLY A 400 -36.08 -9.98 -22.64
CA GLY A 400 -36.29 -8.75 -21.87
C GLY A 400 -35.33 -7.65 -22.32
N GLU A 401 -35.69 -6.40 -22.04
CA GLU A 401 -34.85 -5.22 -22.26
C GLU A 401 -33.45 -5.39 -21.64
N SER A 402 -32.43 -4.82 -22.29
CA SER A 402 -31.04 -4.79 -21.79
C SER A 402 -30.98 -4.29 -20.35
N ALA A 403 -30.52 -5.13 -19.41
CA ALA A 403 -30.40 -4.74 -18.00
C ALA A 403 -29.12 -3.94 -17.73
N GLY A 404 -28.06 -4.17 -18.52
CA GLY A 404 -26.81 -3.41 -18.48
C GLY A 404 -26.80 -2.22 -19.44
N MET A 405 -25.91 -1.28 -19.16
CA MET A 405 -25.65 -0.09 -19.98
C MET A 405 -24.42 -0.29 -20.87
N PHE A 406 -24.39 0.38 -22.01
CA PHE A 406 -23.21 0.44 -22.88
C PHE A 406 -22.61 1.84 -22.84
N TYR A 407 -21.32 1.94 -22.56
CA TYR A 407 -20.60 3.20 -22.45
C TYR A 407 -19.48 3.25 -23.48
N CYS A 408 -19.33 4.40 -24.16
CA CYS A 408 -18.16 4.69 -24.95
C CYS A 408 -17.23 5.60 -24.13
N LYS A 409 -16.11 5.08 -23.63
CA LYS A 409 -15.11 5.84 -22.85
C LYS A 409 -14.11 6.60 -23.72
N VAL A 410 -14.26 6.50 -25.05
CA VAL A 410 -13.59 7.35 -26.05
C VAL A 410 -14.36 8.66 -26.18
N CYS A 411 -15.65 8.58 -26.52
CA CYS A 411 -16.53 9.73 -26.80
C CYS A 411 -17.32 10.25 -25.59
N TYR A 412 -17.32 9.54 -24.46
CA TYR A 412 -18.12 9.83 -23.27
C TYR A 412 -19.64 9.83 -23.54
N SER A 413 -20.09 8.83 -24.29
CA SER A 413 -21.50 8.64 -24.64
C SER A 413 -22.05 7.36 -24.00
N ASP A 414 -23.33 7.39 -23.63
CA ASP A 414 -24.02 6.27 -22.98
C ASP A 414 -25.16 5.77 -23.87
N PHE A 415 -25.38 4.45 -23.89
CA PHE A 415 -26.38 3.80 -24.73
C PHE A 415 -27.12 2.72 -23.93
N LYS A 416 -28.42 2.61 -24.17
CA LYS A 416 -29.27 1.53 -23.62
C LYS A 416 -29.47 0.37 -24.59
N ILE A 417 -29.30 0.63 -25.89
CA ILE A 417 -29.58 -0.31 -26.97
C ILE A 417 -28.27 -0.71 -27.63
N LEU A 418 -27.99 -2.02 -27.68
CA LEU A 418 -26.73 -2.54 -28.22
C LEU A 418 -26.49 -2.15 -29.68
N ASP A 419 -27.52 -2.20 -30.53
CA ASP A 419 -27.37 -1.87 -31.94
C ASP A 419 -27.00 -0.40 -32.17
N GLU A 420 -27.52 0.51 -31.33
CA GLU A 420 -27.13 1.92 -31.36
C GLU A 420 -25.68 2.11 -30.94
N PHE A 421 -25.26 1.40 -29.88
CA PHE A 421 -23.87 1.40 -29.42
C PHE A 421 -22.92 0.86 -30.49
N ILE A 422 -23.21 -0.30 -31.09
CA ILE A 422 -22.39 -0.88 -32.16
C ILE A 422 -22.31 0.09 -33.33
N ARG A 423 -23.44 0.66 -33.78
CA ARG A 423 -23.46 1.66 -34.85
C ARG A 423 -22.57 2.86 -34.51
N HIS A 424 -22.62 3.35 -33.26
CA HIS A 424 -21.77 4.45 -32.81
C HIS A 424 -20.27 4.15 -32.97
N LEU A 425 -19.82 2.94 -32.63
CA LEU A 425 -18.40 2.53 -32.74
C LEU A 425 -17.84 2.57 -34.18
N TRP A 426 -18.71 2.62 -35.19
CA TRP A 426 -18.33 2.72 -36.60
C TRP A 426 -18.61 4.08 -37.23
N THR A 427 -19.00 5.08 -36.41
CA THR A 427 -19.19 6.46 -36.91
C THR A 427 -17.85 7.13 -37.16
N LEU A 428 -17.80 8.02 -38.17
CA LEU A 428 -16.60 8.79 -38.48
C LEU A 428 -16.10 9.60 -37.26
N ASN A 429 -17.03 10.21 -36.52
CA ASN A 429 -16.70 10.97 -35.31
C ASN A 429 -15.96 10.11 -34.28
N HIS A 430 -16.47 8.91 -34.01
CA HIS A 430 -15.83 7.98 -33.07
C HIS A 430 -14.42 7.58 -33.53
N LEU A 431 -14.26 7.27 -34.82
CA LEU A 431 -12.96 6.92 -35.39
C LEU A 431 -11.96 8.08 -35.30
N CYS A 432 -12.40 9.32 -35.56
CA CYS A 432 -11.59 10.52 -35.39
C CYS A 432 -11.18 10.75 -33.92
N ASP A 433 -12.10 10.55 -32.96
CA ASP A 433 -11.79 10.69 -31.53
C ASP A 433 -10.75 9.67 -31.07
N GLU A 434 -10.84 8.42 -31.54
CA GLU A 434 -9.82 7.41 -31.26
C GLU A 434 -8.45 7.81 -31.81
N GLU A 435 -8.41 8.30 -33.04
CA GLU A 435 -7.17 8.73 -33.71
C GLU A 435 -6.55 9.94 -33.00
N ASP A 436 -7.35 10.93 -32.61
CA ASP A 436 -6.91 12.08 -31.81
C ASP A 436 -6.35 11.67 -30.44
N ILE A 437 -6.93 10.66 -29.77
CA ILE A 437 -6.33 10.11 -28.54
C ILE A 437 -4.98 9.47 -28.84
N ARG A 438 -4.88 8.63 -29.89
CA ARG A 438 -3.61 7.96 -30.27
C ARG A 438 -2.53 8.97 -30.63
N ASP A 439 -2.85 10.02 -31.37
CA ASP A 439 -1.90 11.04 -31.79
C ASP A 439 -1.43 11.89 -30.62
N ARG A 440 -2.31 12.26 -29.68
CA ARG A 440 -1.90 12.91 -28.42
C ARG A 440 -0.94 12.06 -27.62
N LEU A 441 -1.19 10.75 -27.52
CA LEU A 441 -0.30 9.83 -26.80
C LEU A 441 1.07 9.69 -27.50
N ARG A 442 1.09 9.58 -28.83
CA ARG A 442 2.34 9.56 -29.61
C ARG A 442 3.14 10.84 -29.42
N HIS A 443 2.48 12.00 -29.49
CA HIS A 443 3.12 13.29 -29.29
C HIS A 443 3.74 13.41 -27.89
N ASN A 444 2.99 13.05 -26.84
CA ASN A 444 3.47 13.09 -25.46
C ASN A 444 4.65 12.14 -25.22
N ASN A 445 4.63 10.93 -25.80
CA ASN A 445 5.74 9.99 -25.70
C ASN A 445 7.00 10.52 -26.40
N ASN A 446 6.85 11.14 -27.58
CA ASN A 446 7.98 11.76 -28.29
C ASN A 446 8.57 12.92 -27.49
N GLN A 447 7.75 13.78 -26.88
CA GLN A 447 8.24 14.84 -26.00
C GLN A 447 9.00 14.28 -24.78
N ARG A 448 8.49 13.20 -24.14
CA ARG A 448 9.18 12.55 -23.03
C ARG A 448 10.53 11.99 -23.44
N LEU A 449 10.62 11.31 -24.59
CA LEU A 449 11.88 10.78 -25.11
C LEU A 449 12.88 11.89 -25.43
N LEU A 450 12.42 13.01 -26.02
CA LEU A 450 13.25 14.18 -26.24
C LEU A 450 13.76 14.80 -24.94
N SER A 451 12.92 14.89 -23.90
CA SER A 451 13.31 15.41 -22.58
C SER A 451 14.33 14.50 -21.87
N LEU A 452 14.18 13.18 -22.01
CA LEU A 452 15.11 12.20 -21.48
C LEU A 452 16.44 12.23 -22.23
N ALA A 453 16.40 12.30 -23.57
CA ALA A 453 17.59 12.44 -24.40
C ALA A 453 18.35 13.73 -24.10
N ALA A 454 17.65 14.85 -23.93
CA ALA A 454 18.25 16.12 -23.50
C ALA A 454 18.88 15.99 -22.10
N SER A 455 18.21 15.33 -21.15
CA SER A 455 18.75 15.13 -19.81
C SER A 455 20.01 14.25 -19.80
N VAL A 456 20.04 13.19 -20.62
CA VAL A 456 21.21 12.32 -20.80
C VAL A 456 22.34 13.07 -21.50
N PHE A 457 22.02 13.89 -22.51
CA PHE A 457 23.00 14.71 -23.22
C PHE A 457 23.62 15.78 -22.30
N PHE A 458 22.83 16.45 -21.47
CA PHE A 458 23.32 17.36 -20.45
C PHE A 458 24.22 16.66 -19.41
N LEU A 459 23.88 15.43 -19.00
CA LEU A 459 24.74 14.63 -18.13
C LEU A 459 26.07 14.24 -18.81
N MET A 460 26.06 13.93 -20.10
CA MET A 460 27.25 13.54 -20.86
C MET A 460 28.20 14.70 -21.16
N ILE A 461 27.71 15.95 -21.20
CA ILE A 461 28.54 17.16 -21.39
C ILE A 461 29.05 17.71 -20.05
N SER A 462 28.53 17.21 -18.92
CA SER A 462 28.94 17.64 -17.57
C SER A 462 30.06 16.77 -16.96
N PHE A 463 30.63 15.85 -17.74
CA PHE A 463 31.90 15.14 -17.50
C PHE A 463 32.93 15.60 -18.53
#